data_AF-A0A117K9K8-F1
#
_entry.id   AF-A0A117K9K8-F1
#
_cell.length_a   1.000
_cell.length_b   1.000
_cell.length_c   1.000
_cell.angle_alpha   90.00
_cell.angle_beta   90.00
_cell.angle_gamma   90.00
#
_symmetry.space_group_name_H-M   'P 1'
#
loop_
_entity.id
_entity.type
_entity.pdbx_description
1 polymer ?
#
loop_
_entity_poly.entity_id
_entity_poly.type
_entity_poly.pdbx_seq_one_letter_code
_entity_poly.pdbx_strand_id
1 'polypeptide(L)'
;MERIKFFSDEMPFQNPQKAFVENGINFKEIKDFLSEADNYSFDQIRLRLKPNLNKIVIDFATGIRYPAFDDFMAKIQQSKYGRYFDLN
;
A
#
# COMPACT_ATOMS: atom_id res chain seq x y z
N MET A 1 -10.67 -12.99 2.78
CA MET A 1 -9.71 -12.71 1.71
C MET A 1 -9.03 -11.39 2.00
N GLU A 2 -7.71 -11.33 2.00
CA GLU A 2 -6.95 -10.10 2.20
C GLU A 2 -6.97 -9.27 0.90
N ARG A 3 -7.48 -8.04 0.96
CA ARG A 3 -7.72 -7.17 -0.20
C ARG A 3 -6.50 -6.31 -0.59
N ILE A 4 -5.59 -6.07 0.35
CA ILE A 4 -4.39 -5.25 0.17
C ILE A 4 -3.17 -6.15 0.38
N LYS A 5 -2.39 -6.36 -0.68
CA LYS A 5 -1.16 -7.16 -0.63
C LYS A 5 0.04 -6.29 -0.91
N PHE A 6 1.09 -6.40 -0.10
CA PHE A 6 2.39 -5.85 -0.44
C PHE A 6 3.21 -6.93 -1.16
N PHE A 7 4.02 -6.55 -2.15
CA PHE A 7 4.93 -7.47 -2.84
C PHE A 7 5.95 -8.10 -1.86
N SER A 8 6.23 -7.44 -0.73
CA SER A 8 7.02 -8.00 0.36
C SER A 8 6.37 -9.23 1.02
N ASP A 9 5.04 -9.39 0.92
CA ASP A 9 4.33 -10.56 1.46
C ASP A 9 4.57 -11.83 0.62
N GLU A 10 5.12 -11.72 -0.60
CA GLU A 10 5.37 -12.84 -1.52
C GLU A 10 6.86 -13.22 -1.64
N MET A 11 7.77 -12.55 -0.92
CA MET A 11 9.19 -12.94 -0.91
C MET A 11 9.43 -14.14 0.02
N PRO A 12 9.96 -15.28 -0.47
CA PRO A 12 10.13 -16.51 0.31
C PRO A 12 11.23 -16.45 1.39
N PHE A 13 11.83 -15.28 1.61
CA PHE A 13 12.85 -15.09 2.63
C PHE A 13 12.69 -13.72 3.26
N GLN A 14 12.01 -13.66 4.40
CA GLN A 14 12.46 -12.88 5.56
C GLN A 14 11.56 -13.22 6.75
N ASN A 15 12.20 -13.40 7.91
CA ASN A 15 11.61 -13.90 9.15
C ASN A 15 10.26 -13.22 9.51
N PRO A 16 9.25 -13.99 9.95
CA PRO A 16 7.87 -13.51 10.18
C PRO A 16 7.67 -12.61 11.43
N GLN A 17 8.70 -11.93 11.96
CA GLN A 17 8.59 -11.23 13.25
C GLN A 17 9.26 -9.85 13.36
N LYS A 18 9.69 -9.22 12.26
CA LYS A 18 10.09 -7.81 12.33
C LYS A 18 9.19 -7.01 11.42
N ALA A 19 8.50 -6.02 11.98
CA ALA A 19 7.99 -4.90 11.20
C ALA A 19 9.15 -4.43 10.31
N PHE A 20 9.05 -4.69 9.01
CA PHE A 20 10.07 -4.31 8.05
C PHE A 20 10.07 -2.79 8.02
N VAL A 21 11.00 -2.19 8.76
CA VAL A 21 11.35 -0.79 8.61
C VAL A 21 12.46 -0.75 7.57
N GLU A 22 12.08 -0.74 6.30
CA GLU A 22 13.03 -0.50 5.22
C GLU A 22 13.06 1.00 4.95
N ASN A 23 14.24 1.62 4.98
CA ASN A 23 14.44 3.04 4.67
C ASN A 23 13.51 4.00 5.44
N GLY A 24 13.15 3.66 6.68
CA GLY A 24 12.25 4.47 7.53
C GLY A 24 10.76 4.31 7.25
N ILE A 25 10.36 3.38 6.38
CA ILE A 25 8.97 3.07 6.03
C ILE A 25 8.49 1.90 6.89
N ASN A 26 7.51 2.13 7.77
CA ASN A 26 6.88 1.07 8.54
C ASN A 26 5.72 0.45 7.74
N PHE A 27 5.99 -0.65 7.03
CA PHE A 27 4.98 -1.31 6.20
C PHE A 27 3.74 -1.78 6.95
N LYS A 28 3.89 -2.16 8.23
CA LYS A 28 2.74 -2.56 9.06
C LYS A 28 1.79 -1.38 9.26
N GLU A 29 2.32 -0.24 9.69
CA GLU A 29 1.50 0.97 9.88
C GLU A 29 0.83 1.45 8.59
N ILE A 30 1.53 1.34 7.45
CA ILE A 30 0.95 1.70 6.16
C ILE A 30 -0.14 0.71 5.77
N LYS A 31 0.06 -0.59 5.97
CA LYS A 31 -0.95 -1.62 5.68
C LYS A 31 -2.21 -1.44 6.53
N ASP A 32 -2.03 -1.15 7.82
CA ASP A 32 -3.13 -0.86 8.74
C ASP A 32 -3.90 0.41 8.27
N PHE A 33 -3.18 1.49 7.96
CA PHE A 33 -3.78 2.72 7.41
C PHE A 33 -4.54 2.50 6.10
N LEU A 34 -3.95 1.78 5.14
CA LEU A 34 -4.59 1.55 3.85
C LEU A 34 -5.85 0.70 3.99
N SER A 35 -5.83 -0.27 4.92
CA SER A 35 -7.00 -1.11 5.21
C SER A 35 -8.14 -0.30 5.82
N GLU A 36 -7.82 0.71 6.64
CA GLU A 36 -8.80 1.65 7.21
C GLU A 36 -9.29 2.68 6.18
N ALA A 37 -8.39 3.17 5.32
CA ALA A 37 -8.72 4.15 4.29
C ALA A 37 -9.60 3.56 3.18
N ASP A 38 -9.43 2.26 2.91
CA ASP A 38 -10.17 1.52 1.89
C ASP A 38 -11.65 1.34 2.26
N ASN A 39 -12.52 2.03 1.53
CA ASN A 39 -13.97 1.94 1.66
C ASN A 39 -14.58 1.10 0.53
N TYR A 40 -14.16 -0.17 0.43
CA TYR A 40 -14.59 -1.08 -0.66
C TYR A 40 -14.25 -0.56 -2.06
N SER A 41 -13.14 0.18 -2.18
CA SER A 41 -12.76 0.92 -3.38
C SER A 41 -12.21 0.05 -4.52
N PHE A 42 -11.78 -1.18 -4.21
CA PHE A 42 -11.26 -2.17 -5.16
C PHE A 42 -11.53 -3.61 -4.65
N ASP A 43 -11.50 -4.61 -5.52
CA ASP A 43 -11.54 -6.01 -5.07
C ASP A 43 -10.17 -6.45 -4.53
N GLN A 44 -9.10 -6.06 -5.21
CA GLN A 44 -7.73 -6.34 -4.81
C GLN A 44 -6.79 -5.23 -5.26
N ILE A 45 -5.81 -4.87 -4.42
CA ILE A 45 -4.67 -4.01 -4.77
C ILE A 45 -3.36 -4.68 -4.36
N ARG A 46 -2.34 -4.58 -5.22
CA ARG A 46 -0.97 -5.01 -4.96
C ARG A 46 -0.05 -3.81 -5.00
N LEU A 47 0.76 -3.66 -3.96
CA LEU A 47 1.68 -2.55 -3.77
C LEU A 47 3.13 -3.03 -3.79
N ARG A 48 4.02 -2.26 -4.40
CA ARG A 48 5.46 -2.59 -4.53
C ARG A 48 6.32 -1.43 -4.04
N LEU A 49 7.39 -1.72 -3.31
CA LEU A 49 8.44 -0.74 -3.04
C LEU A 49 9.34 -0.61 -4.28
N LYS A 50 9.49 0.61 -4.82
CA LYS A 50 10.55 0.96 -5.77
C LYS A 50 11.80 1.38 -4.99
N PRO A 51 12.84 0.53 -4.84
CA PRO A 51 14.00 0.82 -4.00
C PRO A 51 14.76 2.07 -4.45
N ASN A 52 14.83 2.33 -5.75
CA ASN A 52 15.53 3.49 -6.31
C ASN A 52 14.89 4.85 -5.94
N LEU A 53 13.59 4.86 -5.63
CA LEU A 53 12.84 6.08 -5.30
C LEU A 53 12.49 6.13 -3.81
N ASN A 54 12.70 5.04 -3.08
CA ASN A 54 12.15 4.83 -1.76
C ASN A 54 10.63 5.14 -1.67
N LYS A 55 9.89 4.74 -2.71
CA LYS A 55 8.44 4.98 -2.84
C LYS A 55 7.68 3.69 -3.07
N ILE A 56 6.48 3.62 -2.52
CA ILE A 56 5.47 2.58 -2.73
C ILE A 56 4.67 2.96 -3.96
N VAL A 57 4.47 2.01 -4.86
CA VAL A 57 3.66 2.17 -6.07
C VAL A 57 2.59 1.12 -6.14
N ILE A 58 1.52 1.42 -6.87
CA ILE A 58 0.51 0.43 -7.23
C ILE A 58 1.07 -0.41 -8.36
N ASP A 59 1.27 -1.69 -8.09
CA ASP A 59 1.70 -2.69 -9.07
C ASP A 59 0.50 -3.21 -9.86
N PHE A 60 -0.62 -3.46 -9.17
CA PHE A 60 -1.83 -3.99 -9.76
C PHE A 60 -3.07 -3.62 -8.93
N ALA A 61 -4.21 -3.37 -9.59
CA ALA A 61 -5.50 -3.17 -8.94
C ALA A 61 -6.64 -3.74 -9.80
N THR A 62 -7.61 -4.41 -9.17
CA THR A 62 -8.80 -4.98 -9.83
C THR A 62 -10.08 -4.60 -9.12
N GLY A 63 -11.20 -4.60 -9.86
CA GLY A 63 -12.52 -4.32 -9.30
C GLY A 63 -12.65 -2.88 -8.79
N ILE A 64 -11.94 -1.95 -9.43
CA ILE A 64 -11.90 -0.54 -9.05
C ILE A 64 -13.32 0.05 -9.14
N ARG A 65 -13.77 0.69 -8.06
CA ARG A 65 -15.08 1.34 -7.96
C ARG A 65 -14.89 2.85 -7.81
N TYR A 66 -15.37 3.60 -8.79
CA TYR A 66 -15.43 5.06 -8.72
C TYR A 66 -16.77 5.51 -8.12
N PRO A 67 -16.81 6.58 -7.29
CA PRO A 67 -15.70 7.47 -6.93
C PRO A 67 -14.85 6.99 -5.74
N ALA A 68 -15.21 5.87 -5.11
CA ALA A 68 -14.56 5.39 -3.88
C ALA A 68 -13.04 5.20 -4.01
N PHE A 69 -12.55 4.84 -5.21
CA PHE A 69 -11.12 4.75 -5.50
C PHE A 69 -10.43 6.11 -5.51
N ASP A 70 -11.04 7.16 -6.04
CA ASP A 70 -10.47 8.50 -6.01
C ASP A 70 -10.40 9.03 -4.59
N ASP A 71 -11.44 8.79 -3.78
CA ASP A 71 -11.44 9.13 -2.36
C ASP A 71 -10.34 8.38 -1.59
N PHE A 72 -10.14 7.09 -1.89
CA PHE A 72 -9.05 6.30 -1.33
C PHE A 72 -7.68 6.89 -1.69
N MET A 73 -7.45 7.23 -2.95
CA MET A 73 -6.20 7.83 -3.42
C MET A 73 -5.97 9.21 -2.79
N ALA A 74 -7.01 10.04 -2.69
CA ALA A 74 -6.95 11.34 -2.04
C ALA A 74 -6.60 11.21 -0.54
N LYS A 75 -7.19 10.25 0.18
CA LYS A 75 -6.84 9.96 1.58
C LYS A 75 -5.36 9.58 1.72
N ILE A 76 -4.82 8.78 0.81
CA ILE A 76 -3.39 8.45 0.82
C ILE A 76 -2.55 9.71 0.64
N GLN A 77 -2.84 10.51 -0.40
CA GLN A 77 -2.09 11.74 -0.72
C GLN A 77 -2.10 12.75 0.43
N GLN A 78 -3.25 12.91 1.09
CA GLN A 78 -3.43 13.86 2.20
C GLN A 78 -2.91 13.34 3.55
N SER A 79 -2.59 12.05 3.66
CA SER A 79 -2.07 11.46 4.90
C SER A 79 -0.60 11.80 5.14
N LYS A 80 -0.14 11.59 6.39
CA LYS A 80 1.28 11.62 6.75
C LYS A 80 2.14 10.62 5.95
N TYR A 81 1.51 9.62 5.33
CA TYR A 81 2.18 8.60 4.51
C TYR A 81 2.25 8.97 3.03
N GLY A 82 1.55 10.01 2.56
CA GLY A 82 1.47 10.37 1.14
C GLY A 82 2.83 10.54 0.47
N ARG A 83 3.82 11.05 1.20
CA ARG A 83 5.22 11.19 0.72
C ARG A 83 5.90 9.87 0.36
N TYR A 84 5.43 8.76 0.92
CA TYR A 84 5.95 7.43 0.63
C TYR A 84 5.33 6.82 -0.63
N PHE A 85 4.29 7.42 -1.20
CA PHE A 85 3.65 6.88 -2.40
C PHE A 85 4.05 7.64 -3.66
N ASP A 86 4.25 6.90 -4.74
CA ASP A 86 4.30 7.45 -6.10
C ASP A 86 2.95 7.16 -6.74
N LEU A 87 2.04 8.13 -6.66
CA LEU A 87 0.69 8.04 -7.22
C LEU A 87 0.54 8.82 -8.55
N ASN A 88 1.68 9.18 -9.14
CA ASN A 88 1.78 9.84 -10.45
C ASN A 88 1.59 8.86 -11.60
#